data_AF-A0A511DRR5-F1
#
_entry.id   AF-A0A511DRR5-F1
#
_cell.length_a   1.000
_cell.length_b   1.000
_cell.length_c   1.000
_cell.angle_alpha   90.00
_cell.angle_beta   90.00
_cell.angle_gamma   90.00
#
_symmetry.space_group_name_H-M   'P 1'
#
loop_
_entity.id
_entity.type
_entity.pdbx_description
1 polymer ?
#
loop_
_entity_poly.entity_id
_entity_poly.type
_entity_poly.pdbx_seq_one_letter_code
_entity_poly.pdbx_strand_id
1 'polypeptide(L)'
;MTNNIENTTVNDSGEIQAARERVNDLDKSIVDLLKKRFQASARIGQLKEESAMPVLDNSREKQVLEQVAKLDDDPDTQSYLQNIFQEILKNSRNYQHHLIEKEND
;
A
#
# COMPACT_ATOMS: atom_id res chain seq x y z
N MET A 1 -4.67 -18.04 3.55
CA MET A 1 -3.36 -18.47 4.09
C MET A 1 -3.60 -19.30 5.35
N THR A 2 -3.09 -20.54 5.45
CA THR A 2 -3.22 -21.33 6.69
C THR A 2 -2.11 -20.95 7.67
N ASN A 3 -2.42 -20.10 8.64
CA ASN A 3 -1.56 -19.90 9.82
C ASN A 3 -1.75 -21.09 10.77
N ASN A 4 -0.98 -22.15 10.58
CA ASN A 4 -0.86 -23.23 11.55
C ASN A 4 -0.03 -22.73 12.74
N ILE A 5 -0.71 -22.34 13.82
CA ILE A 5 -0.06 -22.13 15.12
C ILE A 5 0.04 -23.51 15.78
N GLU A 6 1.04 -24.30 15.37
CA GLU A 6 1.41 -25.53 16.07
C GLU A 6 2.23 -25.18 17.31
N ASN A 7 1.72 -25.60 18.45
CA ASN A 7 2.27 -25.33 19.78
C ASN A 7 3.46 -26.28 20.03
N THR A 8 4.69 -25.86 19.69
CA THR A 8 5.91 -26.64 19.95
C THR A 8 6.94 -25.77 20.67
N THR A 9 7.34 -26.20 21.86
CA THR A 9 8.40 -25.63 22.68
C THR A 9 9.77 -25.83 22.00
N VAL A 10 10.18 -24.90 21.13
CA VAL A 10 11.50 -24.88 20.48
C VAL A 10 12.05 -23.45 20.57
N ASN A 11 13.00 -23.22 21.50
CA ASN A 11 13.76 -21.98 21.70
C ASN A 11 13.17 -20.72 21.00
N ASP A 12 11.99 -20.29 21.47
CA ASP A 12 11.11 -19.33 20.81
C ASP A 12 11.82 -18.02 20.40
N SER A 13 12.87 -17.63 21.14
CA SER A 13 13.63 -16.41 20.85
C SER A 13 14.36 -16.44 19.51
N GLY A 14 14.85 -17.61 19.07
CA GLY A 14 15.59 -17.74 17.82
C GLY A 14 14.66 -17.70 16.60
N GLU A 15 13.54 -18.40 16.67
CA GLU A 15 12.53 -18.43 15.60
C GLU A 15 11.81 -17.09 15.47
N ILE A 16 11.47 -16.43 16.59
CA ILE A 16 10.92 -15.06 16.57
C ILE A 16 11.91 -14.10 15.92
N GLN A 17 13.20 -14.21 16.21
CA GLN A 17 14.21 -13.34 15.62
C GLN A 17 14.32 -13.56 14.10
N ALA A 18 14.35 -14.80 13.64
CA ALA A 18 14.34 -15.12 12.21
C ALA A 18 13.07 -14.62 11.50
N ALA A 19 11.90 -14.75 12.14
CA ALA A 19 10.64 -14.22 11.61
C ALA A 19 10.67 -12.68 11.51
N ARG A 20 11.24 -11.98 12.50
CA ARG A 20 11.43 -10.52 12.45
C ARG A 20 12.37 -10.09 11.34
N GLU A 21 13.46 -10.81 11.13
CA GLU A 21 14.38 -10.54 10.01
C GLU A 21 13.68 -10.66 8.66
N ARG A 22 12.85 -11.70 8.50
CA ARG A 22 12.01 -11.86 7.31
C ARG A 22 11.02 -10.70 7.13
N VAL A 23 10.38 -10.23 8.21
CA VAL A 23 9.50 -9.05 8.17
C VAL A 23 10.28 -7.82 7.74
N ASN A 24 11.46 -7.57 8.30
CA ASN A 24 12.29 -6.43 7.94
C ASN A 24 12.68 -6.42 6.45
N ASP A 25 12.92 -7.59 5.86
CA ASP A 25 13.23 -7.68 4.42
C ASP A 25 11.99 -7.46 3.53
N LEU A 26 10.83 -7.90 3.98
CA LEU A 26 9.56 -7.58 3.33
C LEU A 26 9.27 -6.08 3.43
N ASP A 27 9.52 -5.44 4.57
CA ASP A 27 9.33 -4.00 4.76
C ASP A 27 10.18 -3.18 3.79
N LYS A 28 11.45 -3.57 3.58
CA LYS A 28 12.31 -2.94 2.55
C LYS A 28 11.67 -3.04 1.16
N SER A 29 11.10 -4.19 0.84
CA SER A 29 10.44 -4.44 -0.46
C SER A 29 9.16 -3.61 -0.59
N ILE A 30 8.35 -3.53 0.48
CA ILE A 30 7.15 -2.70 0.54
C ILE A 30 7.50 -1.23 0.32
N VAL A 31 8.53 -0.72 1.00
CA VAL A 31 9.00 0.66 0.84
C VAL A 31 9.40 0.95 -0.61
N ASP A 32 10.15 0.05 -1.26
CA ASP A 32 10.54 0.23 -2.66
C ASP A 32 9.32 0.25 -3.61
N LEU A 33 8.36 -0.65 -3.39
CA LEU A 33 7.11 -0.68 -4.15
C LEU A 33 6.26 0.58 -3.95
N LEU A 34 6.16 1.08 -2.72
CA LEU A 34 5.45 2.31 -2.40
C LEU A 34 6.10 3.53 -3.05
N LYS A 35 7.44 3.61 -3.07
CA LYS A 35 8.16 4.67 -3.78
C LYS A 35 7.81 4.67 -5.27
N LYS A 36 7.87 3.51 -5.93
CA LYS A 36 7.50 3.37 -7.35
C LYS A 36 6.04 3.77 -7.58
N ARG A 37 5.14 3.35 -6.69
CA ARG A 37 3.73 3.73 -6.74
C ARG A 37 3.51 5.23 -6.59
N PHE A 38 4.23 5.89 -5.70
CA PHE A 38 4.15 7.35 -5.52
C PHE A 38 4.68 8.11 -6.73
N GLN A 39 5.74 7.64 -7.38
CA GLN A 39 6.21 8.22 -8.64
C GLN A 39 5.15 8.12 -9.75
N ALA A 40 4.51 6.95 -9.91
CA ALA A 40 3.42 6.80 -10.87
C ALA A 40 2.21 7.69 -10.52
N SER A 41 1.87 7.78 -9.24
CA SER A 41 0.82 8.66 -8.72
C SER A 41 1.10 10.14 -8.98
N ALA A 42 2.33 10.58 -8.77
CA ALA A 42 2.76 11.96 -9.02
C ALA A 42 2.58 12.34 -10.49
N ARG A 43 2.97 11.46 -11.42
CA ARG A 43 2.76 11.70 -12.85
C ARG A 43 1.28 11.83 -13.20
N ILE A 44 0.41 11.03 -12.57
CA ILE A 44 -1.05 11.16 -12.74
C ILE A 44 -1.54 12.51 -12.19
N GLY A 45 -1.03 12.94 -11.03
CA GLY A 45 -1.35 14.24 -10.43
C GLY A 45 -1.06 15.41 -11.38
N GLN A 46 0.13 15.44 -11.98
CA GLN A 46 0.52 16.45 -12.97
C GLN A 46 -0.42 16.46 -14.18
N LEU A 47 -0.73 15.29 -14.74
CA LEU A 47 -1.67 15.19 -15.87
C LEU A 47 -3.08 15.69 -15.53
N LYS A 48 -3.51 15.45 -14.29
CA LYS A 48 -4.81 15.92 -13.80
C LYS A 48 -4.81 17.44 -13.64
N GLU A 49 -3.74 18.02 -13.11
CA GLU A 49 -3.59 19.47 -13.01
C GLU A 49 -3.61 20.14 -14.39
N GLU A 50 -2.81 19.65 -15.33
CA GLU A 50 -2.79 20.10 -16.73
C GLU A 50 -4.18 20.06 -17.39
N SER A 51 -5.02 19.12 -16.97
CA SER A 51 -6.38 18.91 -17.48
C SER A 51 -7.49 19.50 -16.60
N ALA A 52 -7.16 20.30 -15.57
CA ALA A 52 -8.10 20.83 -14.58
C ALA A 52 -9.01 19.78 -13.91
N MET A 53 -8.50 18.56 -13.75
CA MET A 53 -9.18 17.43 -13.10
C MET A 53 -8.84 17.36 -11.60
N PRO A 54 -9.80 16.94 -10.74
CA PRO A 54 -9.53 16.77 -9.33
C PRO A 54 -8.60 15.58 -9.06
N VAL A 55 -7.70 15.75 -8.08
CA VAL A 55 -6.84 14.68 -7.54
C VAL A 55 -7.67 13.51 -7.00
N LEU A 56 -8.72 13.81 -6.21
CA LEU A 56 -9.64 12.80 -5.70
C LEU A 56 -10.55 12.26 -6.81
N ASP A 57 -10.50 10.95 -7.03
CA ASP A 57 -11.36 10.21 -7.96
C ASP A 57 -11.96 9.00 -7.24
N ASN A 58 -13.15 9.17 -6.65
CA ASN A 58 -13.82 8.14 -5.87
C ASN A 58 -14.10 6.86 -6.68
N SER A 59 -14.41 7.01 -7.97
CA SER A 59 -14.69 5.86 -8.84
C SER A 59 -13.43 5.03 -9.04
N ARG A 60 -12.30 5.69 -9.36
CA ARG A 60 -11.03 5.02 -9.52
C ARG A 60 -10.54 4.36 -8.23
N GLU A 61 -10.70 5.02 -7.08
CA GLU A 61 -10.29 4.47 -5.78
C GLU A 61 -11.07 3.23 -5.40
N LYS A 62 -12.41 3.25 -5.61
CA LYS A 62 -13.25 2.06 -5.41
C LYS A 62 -12.76 0.89 -6.26
N GLN A 63 -12.45 1.14 -7.53
CA GLN A 63 -11.90 0.10 -8.42
C GLN A 63 -10.56 -0.47 -7.93
N VAL A 64 -9.66 0.36 -7.38
CA VAL A 64 -8.40 -0.12 -6.79
C VAL A 64 -8.69 -1.07 -5.62
N LEU A 65 -9.58 -0.69 -4.71
CA LEU A 65 -9.90 -1.49 -3.53
C LEU A 65 -10.57 -2.82 -3.89
N GLU A 66 -11.44 -2.82 -4.90
CA GLU A 66 -12.05 -4.05 -5.43
C GLU A 66 -11.02 -4.95 -6.11
N GLN A 67 -10.06 -4.38 -6.84
CA GLN A 67 -8.99 -5.15 -7.48
C GLN A 67 -8.07 -5.77 -6.44
N VAL A 68 -7.68 -5.03 -5.41
CA VAL A 68 -6.81 -5.51 -4.34
C VAL A 68 -7.43 -6.67 -3.57
N ALA A 69 -8.72 -6.58 -3.23
CA ALA A 69 -9.42 -7.68 -2.58
C ALA A 69 -9.40 -8.96 -3.45
N LYS A 70 -9.48 -8.83 -4.78
CA LYS A 70 -9.43 -9.97 -5.70
C LYS A 70 -8.03 -10.56 -5.91
N LEU A 71 -6.97 -9.95 -5.38
CA LEU A 71 -5.61 -10.49 -5.44
C LEU A 71 -5.34 -11.53 -4.36
N ASP A 72 -6.22 -11.65 -3.37
CA ASP A 72 -6.14 -12.64 -2.30
C ASP A 72 -7.40 -13.49 -2.31
N ASP A 73 -7.24 -14.81 -2.33
CA ASP A 73 -8.36 -15.76 -2.32
C ASP A 73 -8.91 -15.99 -0.90
N ASP A 74 -8.21 -15.49 0.13
CA ASP A 74 -8.61 -15.63 1.53
C ASP A 74 -9.52 -14.45 1.98
N PRO A 75 -10.82 -14.68 2.21
CA PRO A 75 -11.75 -13.62 2.58
C PRO A 75 -11.39 -12.91 3.89
N ASP A 76 -10.70 -13.59 4.81
CA ASP A 76 -10.36 -13.02 6.12
C ASP A 76 -9.28 -11.94 5.98
N THR A 77 -8.35 -12.09 5.03
CA THR A 77 -7.24 -11.15 4.80
C THR A 77 -7.61 -10.02 3.85
N GLN A 78 -8.62 -10.19 2.97
CA GLN A 78 -9.05 -9.18 2.01
C GLN A 78 -9.37 -7.82 2.64
N SER A 79 -10.08 -7.82 3.78
CA SER A 79 -10.45 -6.58 4.47
C SER A 79 -9.23 -5.80 4.99
N TYR A 80 -8.20 -6.50 5.49
CA TYR A 80 -6.95 -5.90 5.93
C TYR A 80 -6.18 -5.29 4.76
N LEU A 81 -6.12 -5.99 3.62
CA LEU A 81 -5.49 -5.47 2.41
C LEU A 81 -6.19 -4.20 1.91
N GLN A 82 -7.53 -4.20 1.89
CA GLN A 82 -8.29 -3.00 1.51
C GLN A 82 -8.01 -1.82 2.44
N ASN A 83 -7.96 -2.03 3.75
CA ASN A 83 -7.66 -0.97 4.72
C ASN A 83 -6.26 -0.37 4.50
N ILE A 84 -5.26 -1.22 4.26
CA ILE A 84 -3.90 -0.76 3.92
C ILE A 84 -3.93 0.08 2.63
N PHE A 85 -4.63 -0.39 1.60
CA PHE A 85 -4.69 0.33 0.33
C PHE A 85 -5.48 1.65 0.40
N GLN A 86 -6.46 1.78 1.29
CA GLN A 86 -7.11 3.06 1.57
C GLN A 86 -6.10 4.10 2.06
N GLU A 87 -5.22 3.74 3.01
CA GLU A 87 -4.18 4.65 3.49
C GLU A 87 -3.11 4.92 2.43
N ILE A 88 -2.75 3.94 1.60
CA ILE A 88 -1.85 4.16 0.46
C ILE A 88 -2.45 5.18 -0.52
N LEU A 89 -3.75 5.05 -0.86
CA LEU A 89 -4.45 5.98 -1.75
C LEU A 89 -4.50 7.39 -1.17
N LYS A 90 -4.83 7.52 0.12
CA LYS A 90 -4.83 8.79 0.84
C LYS A 90 -3.46 9.48 0.80
N ASN A 91 -2.40 8.76 1.15
CA ASN A 91 -1.04 9.31 1.09
C ASN A 91 -0.62 9.67 -0.34
N SER A 92 -1.11 8.93 -1.34
CA SER A 92 -0.86 9.23 -2.75
C SER A 92 -1.47 10.54 -3.19
N ARG A 93 -2.71 10.84 -2.75
CA ARG A 93 -3.36 12.13 -2.99
C ARG A 93 -2.61 13.26 -2.29
N ASN A 94 -2.25 13.07 -1.03
CA ASN A 94 -1.50 14.07 -0.26
C ASN A 94 -0.17 14.41 -0.96
N TYR A 95 0.53 13.39 -1.48
CA TYR A 95 1.76 13.60 -2.22
C TYR A 95 1.53 14.34 -3.55
N GLN A 96 0.45 14.01 -4.28
CA GLN A 96 0.09 14.77 -5.49
C GLN A 96 -0.17 16.25 -5.16
N HIS A 97 -0.98 16.54 -4.13
CA HIS A 97 -1.24 17.92 -3.70
C HIS A 97 0.02 18.67 -3.30
N HIS A 98 0.91 18.03 -2.52
CA HIS A 98 2.18 18.64 -2.13
C HIS A 98 3.07 19.01 -3.32
N LEU A 99 3.09 18.19 -4.38
CA LEU A 99 3.87 18.48 -5.58
C LEU A 99 3.26 19.64 -6.37
N ILE A 100 1.93 19.64 -6.52
CA ILE A 100 1.18 20.72 -7.17
C ILE A 100 1.44 22.06 -6.45
N GLU A 101 1.35 22.09 -5.12
CA GLU A 101 1.64 23.30 -4.32
C GLU A 101 3.08 23.79 -4.56
N LYS A 102 4.06 22.89 -4.54
CA LYS A 102 5.47 23.22 -4.73
C LYS A 102 5.81 23.74 -6.14
N GLU A 103 5.08 23.30 -7.17
CA GLU A 103 5.27 23.80 -8.55
C GLU A 103 4.72 25.22 -8.73
N ASN A 104 3.81 25.67 -7.85
CA ASN A 104 3.17 26.98 -7.90
C ASN A 104 3.84 28.06 -7.02
N ASP A 105 4.86 27.69 -6.21
CA ASP A 105 5.71 28.58 -5.40
C ASP A 105 6.93 29.11 -6.18
#